data_AF-A0A2J6IG48-F1
#
_entry.id   AF-A0A2J6IG48-F1
#
_cell.length_a   1.000
_cell.length_b   1.000
_cell.length_c   1.000
_cell.angle_alpha   90.00
_cell.angle_beta   90.00
_cell.angle_gamma   90.00
#
_symmetry.space_group_name_H-M   'P 1'
#
loop_
_entity.id
_entity.type
_entity.pdbx_description
1 polymer ?
#
loop_
_entity_poly.entity_id
_entity_poly.type
_entity_poly.pdbx_seq_one_letter_code
_entity_poly.pdbx_strand_id
1 'polypeptide(L)' 'MNKLLIIVSILFSAYFTNAQSTIYEFTVEDIDGNEYSLSQLEGKKVMIVNVASKCGFTPQYEKLEEIYQTYKDKNF' A
#
# COMPACT_ATOMS: atom_id res chain seq x y z
N MET A 1 5.09 -2.50 -46.20
CA MET A 1 5.75 -2.94 -44.94
C MET A 1 5.60 -1.94 -43.80
N ASN A 2 5.79 -0.63 -44.03
CA ASN A 2 5.78 0.37 -42.95
C ASN A 2 4.42 0.53 -42.26
N LYS A 3 3.29 0.39 -42.98
CA LYS A 3 1.94 0.41 -42.37
C LYS A 3 1.66 -0.82 -41.50
N LEU A 4 2.19 -1.99 -41.86
CA LEU A 4 2.06 -3.22 -41.09
C LEU A 4 2.89 -3.14 -39.79
N LEU A 5 4.08 -2.54 -39.89
CA LEU A 5 4.99 -2.33 -38.76
C LEU A 5 4.39 -1.38 -37.71
N ILE A 6 3.71 -0.32 -38.15
CA ILE A 6 2.98 0.61 -37.27
C ILE A 6 1.81 -0.07 -36.54
N ILE A 7 1.03 -0.92 -37.23
CA ILE A 7 -0.10 -1.64 -36.62
C ILE A 7 0.39 -2.64 -35.57
N VAL A 8 1.50 -3.35 -35.85
CA VAL A 8 2.11 -4.28 -34.88
C VAL A 8 2.62 -3.54 -33.64
N SER A 9 3.22 -2.35 -33.80
CA SER A 9 3.67 -1.54 -32.66
C SER A 9 2.50 -1.02 -31.79
N ILE A 10 1.38 -0.60 -32.39
CA ILE A 10 0.19 -0.13 -31.67
C ILE A 10 -0.48 -1.29 -30.91
N LEU A 11 -0.55 -2.47 -31.52
CA LEU A 11 -1.06 -3.67 -30.86
C LEU A 11 -0.16 -4.07 -29.68
N PHE A 12 1.16 -3.96 -29.81
CA PHE A 12 2.12 -4.31 -28.75
C PHE A 12 2.01 -3.39 -27.51
N SER A 13 1.75 -2.09 -27.69
CA SER A 13 1.54 -1.15 -26.58
C SER A 13 0.26 -1.40 -25.77
N ALA A 14 -0.73 -2.09 -26.32
CA ALA A 14 -1.97 -2.42 -25.60
C ALA A 14 -1.83 -3.64 -24.66
N TYR A 15 -0.73 -4.40 -24.76
CA TYR A 15 -0.47 -5.58 -23.92
C TYR A 15 0.30 -5.27 -22.63
N PHE A 16 0.77 -4.03 -22.43
CA PHE A 16 1.36 -3.63 -21.16
C PHE A 16 0.26 -3.24 -20.17
N THR A 17 -0.48 -4.23 -19.65
CA THR A 17 -1.16 -4.02 -18.37
C THR A 17 -0.08 -3.92 -17.30
N ASN A 18 0.07 -2.74 -16.69
CA ASN A 18 0.87 -2.64 -15.47
C ASN A 18 0.16 -3.49 -14.41
N ALA A 19 0.72 -4.67 -14.11
CA ALA A 19 0.39 -5.42 -12.90
C ALA A 19 0.96 -4.65 -11.71
N GLN A 20 0.39 -3.48 -11.43
CA GLN A 20 0.76 -2.67 -10.29
C GLN A 20 0.04 -3.27 -9.08
N SER A 21 0.66 -4.24 -8.42
CA SER A 21 0.15 -4.77 -7.16
C SER A 21 0.05 -3.64 -6.14
N THR A 22 -1.16 -3.44 -5.61
CA THR A 22 -1.42 -2.45 -4.56
C THR A 22 -1.46 -3.11 -3.20
N ILE A 23 -1.29 -2.34 -2.12
CA ILE A 23 -1.49 -2.88 -0.78
C ILE A 23 -2.95 -3.31 -0.53
N TYR A 24 -3.89 -2.83 -1.34
CA TYR A 24 -5.33 -3.07 -1.16
C TYR A 24 -5.77 -4.49 -1.53
N GLU A 25 -4.91 -5.24 -2.21
CA GLU A 25 -5.15 -6.65 -2.56
C GLU A 25 -4.92 -7.60 -1.37
N PHE A 26 -4.29 -7.14 -0.28
CA PHE A 26 -3.97 -7.97 0.86
C PHE A 26 -5.08 -7.95 1.93
N THR A 27 -5.27 -9.12 2.53
CA THR A 27 -5.98 -9.29 3.79
C THR A 27 -4.99 -9.82 4.82
N VAL A 28 -5.01 -9.23 6.01
CA VAL A 28 -4.12 -9.58 7.13
C VAL A 28 -4.97 -9.95 8.35
N GLU A 29 -4.38 -10.64 9.31
CA GLU A 29 -5.00 -10.87 10.63
C GLU A 29 -4.67 -9.68 11.54
N ASP A 30 -5.66 -9.12 12.22
CA ASP A 30 -5.46 -8.07 13.22
C ASP A 30 -4.98 -8.65 14.58
N ILE A 31 -4.73 -7.78 15.57
CA ILE A 31 -4.21 -8.21 16.87
C ILE A 31 -5.20 -9.07 17.69
N ASP A 32 -6.49 -9.00 17.35
CA ASP A 32 -7.58 -9.73 17.99
C ASP A 32 -7.92 -11.04 17.25
N GLY A 33 -7.24 -11.33 16.13
CA GLY A 33 -7.41 -12.55 15.34
C GLY A 33 -8.45 -12.45 14.21
N ASN A 34 -8.95 -11.25 13.89
CA ASN A 34 -9.94 -11.07 12.82
C ASN A 34 -9.27 -10.79 11.47
N GLU A 35 -9.94 -11.15 10.37
CA GLU A 35 -9.49 -10.76 9.04
C GLU A 35 -9.74 -9.26 8.79
N TYR A 36 -8.69 -8.58 8.35
CA TYR A 36 -8.70 -7.16 7.99
C TYR A 36 -8.19 -6.96 6.56
N SER A 37 -9.09 -6.56 5.65
CA SER A 37 -8.72 -6.24 4.27
C SER A 37 -8.13 -4.83 4.19
N LEU A 38 -6.92 -4.70 3.65
CA LEU A 38 -6.25 -3.42 3.50
C LEU A 38 -6.95 -2.50 2.49
N SER A 39 -7.83 -3.03 1.63
CA SER A 39 -8.71 -2.23 0.76
C SER A 39 -9.56 -1.20 1.52
N GLN A 40 -9.85 -1.44 2.80
CA GLN A 40 -10.56 -0.49 3.66
C GLN A 40 -9.79 0.82 3.88
N LEU A 41 -8.48 0.81 3.62
CA LEU A 41 -7.60 1.98 3.73
C LEU A 41 -7.48 2.76 2.42
N GLU A 42 -8.21 2.37 1.36
CA GLU A 42 -8.14 3.04 0.08
C GLU A 42 -8.52 4.54 0.20
N GLY A 43 -7.70 5.38 -0.42
CA GLY A 43 -7.84 6.83 -0.34
C GLY A 43 -7.21 7.47 0.92
N LYS A 44 -6.73 6.70 1.90
CA LYS A 44 -5.97 7.21 3.06
C LYS A 44 -4.46 7.18 2.80
N LYS A 45 -3.72 8.01 3.54
CA LYS A 45 -2.26 7.91 3.63
C LYS A 45 -1.92 6.83 4.66
N VAL A 46 -1.24 5.77 4.24
CA VAL A 46 -0.95 4.62 5.12
C VAL A 46 0.54 4.57 5.48
N MET A 47 0.86 4.43 6.76
CA MET A 47 2.21 4.16 7.27
C MET A 47 2.25 2.76 7.90
N ILE A 48 2.98 1.84 7.28
CA ILE A 48 3.14 0.46 7.77
C ILE A 48 4.47 0.36 8.51
N VAL A 49 4.44 -0.11 9.76
CA VAL A 49 5.63 -0.24 10.61
C VAL A 49 5.66 -1.63 11.22
N ASN A 50 6.75 -2.36 11.01
CA ASN A 50 7.03 -3.58 11.76
C ASN A 50 7.57 -3.21 13.14
N VAL A 51 6.96 -3.73 14.20
CA VAL A 51 7.27 -3.39 15.60
C VAL A 51 7.66 -4.63 16.41
N ALA A 52 8.38 -4.43 17.51
CA ALA A 52 8.72 -5.48 18.46
C ALA A 52 8.84 -4.90 19.89
N SER A 53 8.28 -5.59 20.89
CA SER A 53 8.14 -5.06 22.26
C SER A 53 9.42 -5.08 23.10
N LYS A 54 10.45 -5.83 22.68
CA LYS A 54 11.74 -5.96 23.38
C LYS A 54 12.92 -5.53 22.51
N CYS A 55 12.70 -4.48 21.71
CA CYS A 55 13.70 -3.94 20.80
C CYS A 55 14.29 -2.65 21.37
N GLY A 56 15.54 -2.33 21.05
CA GLY A 56 16.12 -1.03 21.38
C GLY A 56 15.36 0.16 20.77
N PHE A 57 14.57 -0.10 19.72
CA PHE A 57 13.70 0.90 19.08
C PHE A 57 12.30 0.98 19.68
N THR A 58 11.95 0.16 20.69
CA THR A 58 10.62 0.22 21.33
C THR A 58 10.21 1.63 21.81
N PRO A 59 11.11 2.51 22.30
CA PRO A 59 10.74 3.90 22.63
C PRO A 59 10.16 4.71 21.45
N GLN A 60 10.28 4.24 20.20
CA GLN A 60 9.68 4.89 19.04
C GLN A 60 8.14 4.94 19.08
N TYR A 61 7.47 4.09 19.87
CA TYR A 61 6.01 4.09 19.99
C TYR A 61 5.46 5.47 20.36
N GLU A 62 6.13 6.21 21.23
CA GLU A 62 5.72 7.57 21.62
C GLU A 62 5.66 8.52 20.41
N LYS A 63 6.65 8.45 19.52
CA LYS A 63 6.70 9.27 18.30
C LYS A 63 5.69 8.81 17.25
N LEU A 64 5.46 7.50 17.15
CA LEU A 64 4.44 6.96 16.25
C LEU A 64 3.04 7.42 16.68
N GLU A 65 2.77 7.45 17.98
CA GLU A 65 1.53 7.99 18.54
C GLU A 65 1.40 9.50 18.27
N GLU A 66 2.48 10.28 18.46
CA GLU A 66 2.50 11.71 18.16
C GLU A 66 2.16 11.99 16.69
N ILE A 67 2.74 11.22 15.76
CA ILE A 67 2.42 11.29 14.32
C ILE A 67 0.93 11.00 14.11
N TYR A 68 0.42 9.90 14.66
CA TYR A 68 -0.99 9.55 14.51
C TYR A 68 -1.92 10.65 15.02
N GLN A 69 -1.71 11.14 16.24
CA GLN A 69 -2.54 12.22 16.82
C GLN A 69 -2.48 13.50 15.98
N THR A 70 -1.33 13.80 15.36
CA THR A 70 -1.15 14.99 14.52
C THR A 70 -1.90 14.89 13.19
N TYR A 71 -2.05 13.69 12.62
CA TYR A 71 -2.52 13.49 11.25
C TYR A 71 -3.82 12.70 11.10
N LYS A 72 -4.36 12.06 12.15
CA LYS A 72 -5.59 11.24 12.07
C LYS A 72 -6.79 11.94 11.43
N ASP A 73 -6.93 13.25 11.62
CA ASP A 73 -8.01 14.06 11.05
C ASP A 73 -7.69 14.61 9.64
N LYS A 74 -6.51 14.28 9.10
CA LYS A 74 -5.96 14.76 7.81
C LYS A 74 -5.82 13.62 6.79
N ASN A 75 -6.72 12.64 6.88
CA ASN A 75 -6.77 11.48 5.99
C ASN A 75 -5.48 10.63 6.03
N PHE A 76 -4.94 10.48 7.24
CA PHE A 76 -3.88 9.55 7.61
C PHE A 76 -4.48 8.40 8.42
#